data_AF-T1HYR7-F1
#
_entry.id   AF-T1HYR7-F1
#
_cell.length_a   1.000
_cell.length_b   1.000
_cell.length_c   1.000
_cell.angle_alpha   90.00
_cell.angle_beta   90.00
_cell.angle_gamma   90.00
#
_symmetry.space_group_name_H-M   'P 1'
#
loop_
_entity.id
_entity.type
_entity.pdbx_description
1 polymer ?
#
loop_
_entity_poly.entity_id
_entity_poly.type
_entity_poly.pdbx_seq_one_letter_code
_entity_poly.pdbx_strand_id
1 'polypeptide(L)'
;MDEMDLSPDQTEKILQFQDLTGIDNLAVCRDALQRHSWDLEVAVQDQLNISEGRPSVFASENSPPAVVNDGIIQHVFYSPPTGRWGGPFGYFISFVFQFCYNTFSSILRLAISIFWREPRRQVIDPVGDVLKFIAYFNETYSRNHPVFYQGSYAQALNDAKQELKFLVVYLHKENNSDCASFCRDCLTDPEVVDYINSNTLFWACSVDTGEGERVSHTLKISSVFPFIAVIILKDSKMTLVARMEGPTNNSELVSRLGAVVSANITFLDAARSERIARSLTQTIRREQDAAYLESLRADQEKERRRHEELERKRRQEEFEQQMRHEEQLRKE
;
A
#
# COMPACT_ATOMS: atom_id res chain seq x y z
N MET A 1 -10.03 -4.53 35.16
CA MET A 1 -9.05 -4.46 36.24
C MET A 1 -7.74 -4.82 35.58
N ASP A 2 -6.97 -3.81 35.15
CA ASP A 2 -5.56 -3.92 34.72
C ASP A 2 -5.00 -2.47 34.69
N GLU A 3 -5.09 -1.80 35.84
CA GLU A 3 -4.18 -0.70 36.18
C GLU A 3 -2.82 -1.33 36.49
N MET A 4 -2.05 -1.64 35.44
CA MET A 4 -0.62 -1.87 35.60
C MET A 4 0.02 -0.53 35.90
N ASP A 5 0.49 -0.37 37.14
CA ASP A 5 1.29 0.75 37.65
C ASP A 5 2.32 1.21 36.62
N LEU A 6 2.10 2.40 36.07
CA LEU A 6 3.09 3.12 35.29
C LEU A 6 4.17 3.61 36.25
N SER A 7 5.44 3.36 35.94
CA SER A 7 6.56 3.94 36.70
C SER A 7 6.44 5.48 36.70
N PRO A 8 6.86 6.19 37.77
CA PRO A 8 6.92 7.66 37.76
C PRO A 8 7.66 8.22 36.53
N ASP A 9 8.76 7.58 36.13
CA ASP A 9 9.54 7.95 34.93
C ASP A 9 8.75 7.77 33.62
N GLN A 10 7.87 6.76 33.57
CA GLN A 10 7.01 6.50 32.41
C GLN A 10 5.89 7.54 32.30
N THR A 11 5.36 7.97 33.44
CA THR A 11 4.33 9.00 33.50
C THR A 11 4.87 10.37 33.09
N GLU A 12 6.10 10.69 33.51
CA GLU A 12 6.80 11.91 33.08
C GLU A 12 7.05 11.94 31.57
N LYS A 13 7.51 10.82 30.99
CA LYS A 13 7.71 10.71 29.53
C LYS A 13 6.41 10.86 28.74
N ILE A 14 5.28 10.35 29.26
CA ILE A 14 3.98 10.52 28.61
C ILE A 14 3.55 11.99 28.61
N LEU A 15 3.75 12.70 29.73
CA LEU A 15 3.44 14.13 29.83
C LEU A 15 4.31 14.97 28.89
N GLN A 16 5.63 14.71 28.86
CA GLN A 16 6.53 15.39 27.91
C GLN A 16 6.17 15.10 26.45
N PHE A 17 5.79 13.87 26.13
CA PHE A 17 5.32 13.50 24.80
C PHE A 17 4.02 14.21 24.44
N GLN A 18 3.09 14.36 25.38
CA GLN A 18 1.83 15.08 25.21
C GLN A 18 2.07 16.57 24.93
N ASP A 19 2.96 17.23 25.70
CA ASP A 19 3.31 18.64 25.52
C ASP A 19 3.98 18.90 24.15
N LEU A 20 4.81 17.96 23.67
CA LEU A 20 5.55 18.10 22.41
C LEU A 20 4.72 17.76 21.16
N THR A 21 3.81 16.79 21.26
CA THR A 21 3.03 16.30 20.10
C THR A 21 1.61 16.88 20.02
N GLY A 22 1.11 17.47 21.12
CA GLY A 22 -0.24 18.04 21.20
C GLY A 22 -1.36 16.99 21.18
N ILE A 23 -1.05 15.73 21.51
CA ILE A 23 -2.02 14.63 21.55
C ILE A 23 -2.60 14.51 22.96
N ASP A 24 -3.89 14.83 23.10
CA ASP A 24 -4.57 14.83 24.41
C ASP A 24 -4.87 13.42 24.96
N ASN A 25 -4.74 12.39 24.14
CA ASN A 25 -5.11 11.01 24.50
C ASN A 25 -3.93 10.23 25.10
N LEU A 26 -3.92 10.12 26.44
CA LEU A 26 -2.95 9.35 27.23
C LEU A 26 -2.75 7.90 26.75
N ALA A 27 -3.80 7.22 26.29
CA ALA A 27 -3.69 5.84 25.82
C ALA A 27 -2.91 5.74 24.50
N VAL A 28 -3.06 6.75 23.63
CA VAL A 28 -2.32 6.83 22.35
C VAL A 28 -0.86 7.19 22.58
N CYS A 29 -0.58 8.13 23.49
CA CYS A 29 0.78 8.49 23.88
C CYS A 29 1.53 7.31 24.50
N ARG A 30 0.85 6.53 25.34
CA ARG A 30 1.39 5.30 25.94
C ARG A 30 1.73 4.25 24.88
N ASP A 31 0.80 3.96 23.96
CA ASP A 31 1.00 2.98 22.88
C ASP A 31 2.15 3.41 21.94
N ALA A 32 2.25 4.71 21.63
CA ALA A 32 3.36 5.25 20.84
C ALA A 32 4.71 5.07 21.54
N LEU A 33 4.84 5.50 22.79
CA LEU A 33 6.08 5.33 23.57
C LEU A 33 6.44 3.86 23.78
N GLN A 34 5.45 2.99 23.97
CA GLN A 34 5.69 1.56 24.16
C GLN A 34 6.24 0.89 22.90
N ARG A 35 5.81 1.32 21.70
CA ARG A 35 6.39 0.86 20.42
C ARG A 35 7.85 1.26 20.24
N HIS A 36 8.23 2.43 20.77
CA HIS A 36 9.59 2.94 20.70
C HIS A 36 10.42 2.63 21.96
N SER A 37 10.07 1.59 22.71
CA SER A 37 10.80 1.17 23.92
C SER A 37 11.02 2.29 24.95
N TRP A 38 10.05 3.20 25.08
CA TRP A 38 10.08 4.38 25.95
C TRP A 38 11.18 5.40 25.62
N ASP A 39 11.64 5.44 24.36
CA ASP A 39 12.52 6.48 23.84
C ASP A 39 11.69 7.69 23.37
N LEU A 40 11.79 8.80 24.12
CA LEU A 40 10.98 10.00 23.89
C LEU A 40 11.36 10.69 22.58
N GLU A 41 12.66 10.84 22.30
CA GLU A 41 13.13 11.59 21.14
C GLU A 41 12.72 10.89 19.85
N VAL A 42 12.88 9.56 19.80
CA VAL A 42 12.50 8.74 18.64
C VAL A 42 10.99 8.75 18.44
N ALA A 43 10.20 8.61 19.51
CA ALA A 43 8.75 8.62 19.43
C ALA A 43 8.21 9.98 18.97
N VAL A 44 8.74 11.09 19.51
CA VAL A 44 8.33 12.44 19.13
C VAL A 44 8.70 12.70 17.68
N GLN A 45 9.92 12.33 17.27
CA GLN A 45 10.35 12.50 15.89
C GLN A 45 9.50 11.69 14.91
N ASP A 46 9.10 10.45 15.25
CA ASP A 46 8.23 9.65 14.39
C ASP A 46 6.80 10.23 14.33
N GLN A 47 6.27 10.70 15.46
CA GLN A 47 4.94 11.32 15.51
C GLN A 47 4.89 12.65 14.76
N LEU A 48 5.94 13.47 14.85
CA LEU A 48 6.07 14.70 14.08
C LEU A 48 6.32 14.40 12.60
N ASN A 49 7.08 13.37 12.26
CA ASN A 49 7.23 12.92 10.87
C ASN A 49 5.86 12.50 10.27
N ILE A 50 5.03 11.79 11.03
CA ILE A 50 3.68 11.39 10.61
C ILE A 50 2.78 12.62 10.42
N SER A 51 2.80 13.58 11.35
CA SER A 51 2.01 14.83 11.22
C SER A 51 2.51 15.73 10.08
N GLU A 52 3.80 15.69 9.78
CA GLU A 52 4.45 16.39 8.66
C GLU A 52 4.37 15.63 7.31
N GLY A 53 3.73 14.46 7.29
CA GLY A 53 3.49 13.70 6.05
C GLY A 53 4.71 12.96 5.49
N ARG A 54 5.73 12.70 6.31
CA ARG A 54 6.82 11.76 6.01
C ARG A 54 6.40 10.35 6.44
N PRO A 55 6.59 9.31 5.61
CA PRO A 55 6.30 7.94 6.04
C PRO A 55 7.19 7.58 7.23
N SER A 56 6.59 7.07 8.31
CA SER A 56 7.32 6.63 9.49
C SER A 56 8.27 5.49 9.13
N VAL A 57 9.53 5.58 9.55
CA VAL A 57 10.56 4.56 9.30
C VAL A 57 10.23 3.25 10.04
N PHE A 58 9.33 3.31 11.02
CA PHE A 58 8.85 2.18 11.83
C PHE A 58 7.45 1.69 11.47
N ALA A 59 6.79 2.24 10.44
CA ALA A 59 5.64 1.57 9.84
C ALA A 59 6.15 0.27 9.21
N SER A 60 5.99 -0.83 9.93
CA SER A 60 6.26 -2.15 9.42
C SER A 60 5.47 -2.37 8.12
N GLU A 61 6.16 -2.27 6.98
CA GLU A 61 5.67 -2.51 5.62
C GLU A 61 5.16 -3.95 5.39
N ASN A 62 5.08 -4.78 6.43
CA ASN A 62 4.78 -6.20 6.33
C ASN A 62 3.28 -6.54 6.41
N SER A 63 2.41 -5.59 6.75
CA SER A 63 0.96 -5.82 6.69
C SER A 63 0.40 -5.31 5.36
N PRO A 64 -0.29 -6.13 4.57
CA PRO A 64 -0.91 -5.67 3.32
C PRO A 64 -1.86 -4.50 3.61
N PRO A 65 -1.94 -3.49 2.73
CA PRO A 65 -2.89 -2.41 2.90
C PRO A 65 -4.30 -3.00 2.89
N ALA A 66 -5.08 -2.66 3.92
CA ALA A 66 -6.44 -3.15 4.03
C ALA A 66 -7.25 -2.68 2.81
N VAL A 67 -7.87 -3.64 2.11
CA VAL A 67 -8.75 -3.33 0.98
C VAL A 67 -10.14 -3.03 1.52
N VAL A 68 -10.57 -1.77 1.36
CA VAL A 68 -11.91 -1.34 1.72
C VAL A 68 -12.90 -1.95 0.74
N ASN A 69 -13.91 -2.60 1.30
CA ASN A 69 -14.92 -3.35 0.60
C ASN A 69 -16.30 -2.79 0.96
N ASP A 70 -16.54 -1.54 0.55
CA ASP A 70 -17.83 -0.88 0.72
C ASP A 70 -18.69 -1.21 -0.49
N GLY A 71 -19.61 -2.17 -0.34
CA GLY A 71 -20.47 -2.67 -1.43
C GLY A 71 -21.38 -1.63 -2.10
N ILE A 72 -21.38 -0.38 -1.64
CA ILE A 72 -22.25 0.71 -2.11
C ILE A 72 -21.71 1.38 -3.38
N ILE A 73 -20.39 1.34 -3.63
CA ILE A 73 -19.75 2.04 -4.77
C ILE A 73 -19.11 1.04 -5.76
N GLN A 74 -19.50 -0.23 -5.69
CA GLN A 74 -18.89 -1.30 -6.50
C GLN A 74 -19.69 -1.57 -7.78
N HIS A 75 -19.01 -1.60 -8.92
CA HIS A 75 -19.56 -2.16 -10.15
C HIS A 75 -19.54 -3.69 -10.06
N VAL A 76 -20.72 -4.31 -9.93
CA VAL A 76 -20.86 -5.78 -9.91
C VAL A 76 -21.39 -6.24 -11.26
N PHE A 77 -20.56 -6.97 -12.00
CA PHE A 77 -20.95 -7.63 -13.24
C PHE A 77 -21.16 -9.11 -12.95
N TYR A 78 -22.36 -9.62 -13.20
CA TYR A 78 -22.70 -11.01 -12.96
C TYR A 78 -23.08 -11.70 -14.26
N SER A 79 -22.37 -12.76 -14.60
CA SER A 79 -22.67 -13.65 -15.71
C SER A 79 -23.03 -15.03 -15.16
N PRO A 80 -24.25 -15.54 -15.38
CA PRO A 80 -24.63 -16.86 -14.88
C PRO A 80 -23.78 -17.97 -15.52
N PRO A 81 -23.41 -19.01 -14.76
CA PRO A 81 -22.61 -20.13 -15.29
C PRO A 81 -23.36 -20.88 -16.40
N THR A 82 -22.60 -21.45 -17.34
CA THR A 82 -23.18 -22.16 -18.48
C THR A 82 -23.80 -23.49 -18.02
N GLY A 83 -25.13 -23.56 -18.00
CA GLY A 83 -25.86 -24.77 -17.62
C GLY A 83 -25.76 -25.85 -18.71
N ARG A 84 -25.43 -27.09 -18.32
CA ARG A 84 -25.35 -28.26 -19.21
C ARG A 84 -26.67 -28.60 -19.94
N TRP A 85 -27.79 -28.05 -19.46
CA TRP A 85 -29.13 -28.27 -20.01
C TRP A 85 -29.78 -26.90 -20.23
N GLY A 86 -29.91 -26.49 -21.49
CA GLY A 86 -30.43 -25.18 -21.87
C GLY A 86 -31.87 -24.97 -21.42
N GLY A 87 -32.15 -23.77 -20.88
CA GLY A 87 -33.50 -23.30 -20.53
C GLY A 87 -33.84 -23.33 -19.03
N PRO A 88 -34.91 -22.63 -18.61
CA PRO A 88 -35.31 -22.42 -17.20
C PRO A 88 -35.47 -23.72 -16.40
N PHE A 89 -35.83 -24.82 -17.06
CA PHE A 89 -36.02 -26.13 -16.44
C PHE A 89 -34.70 -26.86 -16.12
N GLY A 90 -33.70 -26.75 -17.00
CA GLY A 90 -32.35 -27.29 -16.78
C GLY A 90 -31.61 -26.55 -15.66
N TYR A 91 -31.82 -25.23 -15.56
CA TYR A 91 -31.34 -24.43 -14.43
C TYR A 91 -31.94 -24.89 -13.11
N PHE A 92 -33.24 -25.18 -13.04
CA PHE A 92 -33.87 -25.63 -11.80
C PHE A 92 -33.34 -27.00 -11.34
N ILE A 93 -33.18 -27.95 -12.27
CA ILE A 93 -32.65 -29.28 -11.96
C ILE A 93 -31.17 -29.18 -11.56
N SER A 94 -30.36 -28.43 -12.30
CA SER A 94 -28.95 -28.23 -11.94
C SER A 94 -28.81 -27.48 -10.61
N PHE A 95 -29.68 -26.51 -10.34
CA PHE A 95 -29.70 -25.79 -9.08
C PHE A 95 -30.09 -26.71 -7.91
N VAL A 96 -31.14 -27.52 -8.04
CA VAL A 96 -31.54 -28.47 -6.99
C VAL A 96 -30.46 -29.55 -6.78
N PHE A 97 -29.87 -30.09 -7.85
CA PHE A 97 -28.84 -31.11 -7.72
C PHE A 97 -27.54 -30.54 -7.13
N GLN A 98 -27.12 -29.36 -7.57
CA GLN A 98 -25.95 -28.66 -7.04
C GLN A 98 -26.20 -28.17 -5.60
N PHE A 99 -27.41 -27.73 -5.27
CA PHE A 99 -27.80 -27.34 -3.92
C PHE A 99 -27.84 -28.53 -2.98
N CYS A 100 -28.45 -29.65 -3.37
CA CYS A 100 -28.46 -30.87 -2.58
C CYS A 100 -27.06 -31.47 -2.45
N TYR A 101 -26.26 -31.50 -3.52
CA TYR A 101 -24.89 -32.02 -3.49
C TYR A 101 -23.95 -31.14 -2.67
N ASN A 102 -24.03 -29.81 -2.81
CA ASN A 102 -23.21 -28.90 -2.00
C ASN A 102 -23.68 -28.85 -0.55
N THR A 103 -24.98 -28.91 -0.27
CA THR A 103 -25.48 -28.96 1.12
C THR A 103 -25.11 -30.28 1.77
N PHE A 104 -25.28 -31.41 1.08
CA PHE A 104 -24.92 -32.73 1.59
C PHE A 104 -23.40 -32.88 1.78
N SER A 105 -22.59 -32.46 0.80
CA SER A 105 -21.13 -32.47 0.93
C SER A 105 -20.61 -31.45 1.94
N SER A 106 -21.32 -30.34 2.18
CA SER A 106 -20.96 -29.39 3.24
C SER A 106 -21.31 -29.94 4.62
N ILE A 107 -22.44 -30.64 4.78
CA ILE A 107 -22.79 -31.33 6.03
C ILE A 107 -21.83 -32.50 6.28
N LEU A 108 -21.47 -33.26 5.23
CA LEU A 108 -20.51 -34.35 5.33
C LEU A 108 -19.10 -33.82 5.61
N ARG A 109 -18.66 -32.73 4.96
CA ARG A 109 -17.40 -32.04 5.29
C ARG A 109 -17.43 -31.44 6.68
N LEU A 110 -18.54 -30.90 7.15
CA LEU A 110 -18.68 -30.35 8.49
C LEU A 110 -18.65 -31.47 9.54
N ALA A 111 -19.27 -32.62 9.26
CA ALA A 111 -19.17 -33.82 10.08
C ALA A 111 -17.74 -34.39 10.11
N ILE A 112 -17.05 -34.39 8.95
CA ILE A 112 -15.64 -34.77 8.85
C ILE A 112 -14.74 -33.73 9.53
N SER A 113 -15.03 -32.42 9.45
CA SER A 113 -14.23 -31.34 10.02
C SER A 113 -14.32 -31.26 11.55
N ILE A 114 -15.45 -31.71 12.11
CA ILE A 114 -15.64 -31.86 13.56
C ILE A 114 -14.84 -33.06 14.08
N PHE A 115 -14.70 -34.12 13.27
CA PHE A 115 -13.97 -35.34 13.67
C PHE A 115 -12.47 -35.29 13.31
N TRP A 116 -12.12 -34.53 12.28
CA TRP A 116 -10.78 -34.26 11.79
C TRP A 116 -10.67 -32.76 11.61
N ARG A 117 -9.97 -32.06 12.51
CA ARG A 117 -9.62 -30.65 12.29
C ARG A 117 -8.86 -30.58 10.97
N GLU A 118 -9.51 -30.14 9.90
CA GLU A 118 -8.81 -29.77 8.67
C GLU A 118 -7.72 -28.78 9.12
N PRO A 119 -6.43 -29.10 8.93
CA PRO A 119 -5.41 -28.12 9.18
C PRO A 119 -5.73 -26.99 8.21
N ARG A 120 -6.11 -25.82 8.75
CA ARG A 120 -6.14 -24.57 7.99
C ARG A 120 -4.85 -24.59 7.19
N ARG A 121 -4.94 -24.67 5.85
CA ARG A 121 -3.75 -24.72 5.00
C ARG A 121 -3.03 -23.41 5.26
N GLN A 122 -2.03 -23.46 6.14
CA GLN A 122 -1.19 -22.31 6.42
C GLN A 122 -0.55 -21.92 5.11
N VAL A 123 -0.63 -20.64 4.76
CA VAL A 123 0.07 -20.07 3.62
C VAL A 123 1.56 -20.14 3.95
N ILE A 124 2.20 -21.25 3.59
CA ILE A 124 3.62 -21.48 3.86
C ILE A 124 4.47 -20.66 2.88
N ASP A 125 3.97 -20.45 1.65
CA ASP A 125 4.67 -19.68 0.61
C ASP A 125 3.69 -18.98 -0.36
N PRO A 126 3.37 -17.69 -0.13
CA PRO A 126 2.42 -16.96 -0.97
C PRO A 126 2.95 -16.67 -2.38
N VAL A 127 4.27 -16.49 -2.52
CA VAL A 127 4.89 -16.21 -3.83
C VAL A 127 4.99 -17.49 -4.64
N GLY A 128 5.39 -18.60 -4.02
CA GLY A 128 5.45 -19.90 -4.67
C GLY A 128 4.10 -20.36 -5.21
N ASP A 129 3.00 -20.09 -4.51
CA ASP A 129 1.65 -20.44 -4.99
C ASP A 129 1.26 -19.68 -6.27
N VAL A 130 1.61 -18.39 -6.35
CA VAL A 130 1.42 -17.57 -7.56
C VAL A 130 2.29 -18.09 -8.72
N LEU A 131 3.57 -18.39 -8.46
CA LEU A 131 4.48 -18.92 -9.48
C LEU A 131 4.04 -20.29 -10.00
N LYS A 132 3.53 -21.16 -9.13
CA LYS A 132 2.93 -22.45 -9.52
C LYS A 132 1.73 -22.23 -10.45
N PHE A 133 0.85 -21.27 -10.14
CA PHE A 133 -0.28 -20.95 -10.99
C PHE A 133 0.18 -20.44 -12.37
N ILE A 134 1.18 -19.56 -12.43
CA ILE A 134 1.74 -19.05 -13.69
C ILE A 134 2.33 -20.20 -14.51
N ALA A 135 3.09 -21.11 -13.89
CA ALA A 135 3.62 -22.28 -14.57
C ALA A 135 2.50 -23.18 -15.12
N TYR A 136 1.49 -23.49 -14.29
CA TYR A 136 0.30 -24.24 -14.69
C TYR A 136 -0.43 -23.58 -15.87
N PHE A 137 -0.62 -22.27 -15.86
CA PHE A 137 -1.28 -21.54 -16.94
C PHE A 137 -0.49 -21.67 -18.25
N ASN A 138 0.83 -21.47 -18.19
CA ASN A 138 1.73 -21.55 -19.33
C ASN A 138 1.79 -22.95 -19.95
N GLU A 139 1.71 -23.99 -19.13
CA GLU A 139 1.70 -25.38 -19.57
C GLU A 139 0.34 -25.80 -20.14
N THR A 140 -0.76 -25.30 -19.57
CA THR A 140 -2.11 -25.78 -19.89
C THR A 140 -2.79 -25.01 -21.02
N TYR A 141 -2.55 -23.69 -21.12
CA TYR A 141 -3.31 -22.81 -22.01
C TYR A 141 -2.42 -22.21 -23.10
N SER A 142 -1.58 -21.25 -22.74
CA SER A 142 -0.71 -20.54 -23.67
C SER A 142 0.30 -19.69 -22.89
N ARG A 143 1.38 -19.29 -23.57
CA ARG A 143 2.33 -18.27 -23.09
C ARG A 143 1.94 -16.85 -23.50
N ASN A 144 0.94 -16.72 -24.37
CA ASN A 144 0.42 -15.43 -24.81
C ASN A 144 -0.70 -15.02 -23.86
N HIS A 145 -0.35 -14.33 -22.78
CA HIS A 145 -1.28 -13.88 -21.74
C HIS A 145 -0.80 -12.52 -21.19
N PRO A 146 -1.64 -11.79 -20.43
CA PRO A 146 -1.21 -10.54 -19.81
C PRO A 146 -0.10 -10.82 -18.80
N VAL A 147 0.80 -9.87 -18.59
CA VAL A 147 1.98 -10.05 -17.73
C VAL A 147 1.52 -10.27 -16.29
N PHE A 148 1.64 -11.51 -15.81
CA PHE A 148 1.33 -11.83 -14.42
C PHE A 148 2.38 -11.23 -13.49
N TYR A 149 1.90 -10.56 -12.44
CA TYR A 149 2.71 -10.05 -11.36
C TYR A 149 3.32 -11.23 -10.56
N GLN A 150 4.65 -11.30 -10.52
CA GLN A 150 5.40 -12.40 -9.92
C GLN A 150 5.69 -12.15 -8.43
N GLY A 151 4.64 -11.97 -7.64
CA GLY A 151 4.75 -11.74 -6.20
C GLY A 151 3.46 -12.01 -5.46
N SER A 152 3.50 -11.88 -4.14
CA SER A 152 2.34 -12.10 -3.27
C SER A 152 1.26 -11.04 -3.51
N TYR A 153 0.03 -11.32 -3.08
CA TYR A 153 -1.07 -10.35 -3.15
C TYR A 153 -0.75 -9.04 -2.41
N ALA A 154 -0.05 -9.14 -1.28
CA ALA A 154 0.38 -8.00 -0.49
C ALA A 154 1.36 -7.10 -1.25
N GLN A 155 2.35 -7.70 -1.92
CA GLN A 155 3.32 -6.98 -2.74
C GLN A 155 2.63 -6.31 -3.93
N ALA A 156 1.74 -7.02 -4.64
CA ALA A 156 0.98 -6.45 -5.75
C ALA A 156 0.13 -5.25 -5.33
N LEU A 157 -0.49 -5.28 -4.14
CA LEU A 157 -1.22 -4.15 -3.58
C LEU A 157 -0.33 -2.97 -3.23
N ASN A 158 0.84 -3.22 -2.62
CA ASN A 158 1.78 -2.17 -2.28
C ASN A 158 2.32 -1.49 -3.53
N ASP A 159 2.71 -2.26 -4.54
CA ASP A 159 3.22 -1.72 -5.80
C ASP A 159 2.13 -0.95 -6.56
N ALA A 160 0.89 -1.45 -6.59
CA ALA A 160 -0.23 -0.72 -7.16
C ALA A 160 -0.48 0.64 -6.47
N LYS A 161 -0.35 0.67 -5.13
CA LYS A 161 -0.45 1.90 -4.33
C LYS A 161 0.72 2.86 -4.62
N GLN A 162 1.94 2.34 -4.74
CA GLN A 162 3.13 3.16 -5.00
C GLN A 162 3.14 3.70 -6.44
N GLU A 163 2.82 2.88 -7.42
CA GLU A 163 2.81 3.27 -8.84
C GLU A 163 1.54 4.04 -9.25
N LEU A 164 0.53 4.13 -8.38
CA LEU A 164 -0.77 4.72 -8.69
C LEU A 164 -1.37 4.10 -9.96
N LYS A 165 -1.48 2.77 -9.95
CA LYS A 165 -2.07 1.95 -11.02
C LYS A 165 -3.27 1.16 -10.51
N PHE A 166 -4.14 0.77 -11.44
CA PHE A 166 -5.20 -0.21 -11.17
C PHE A 166 -4.58 -1.59 -10.96
N LEU A 167 -5.03 -2.31 -9.94
CA LEU A 167 -4.69 -3.71 -9.73
C LEU A 167 -5.88 -4.58 -10.15
N VAL A 168 -5.68 -5.41 -11.16
CA VAL A 168 -6.64 -6.43 -11.60
C VAL A 168 -6.24 -7.75 -10.96
N VAL A 169 -7.16 -8.33 -10.20
CA VAL A 169 -7.00 -9.61 -9.50
C VAL A 169 -7.86 -10.65 -10.18
N TYR A 170 -7.24 -11.70 -10.73
CA TYR A 170 -7.92 -12.87 -11.28
C TYR A 170 -7.80 -14.06 -10.32
N LEU A 171 -8.94 -14.65 -9.95
CA LEU A 171 -8.96 -15.86 -9.16
C LEU A 171 -9.50 -17.03 -9.97
N HIS A 172 -8.64 -18.03 -10.12
CA HIS A 172 -8.91 -19.24 -10.87
C HIS A 172 -9.41 -20.34 -9.94
N LYS A 173 -10.35 -21.17 -10.42
CA LYS A 173 -10.76 -22.40 -9.73
C LYS A 173 -10.45 -23.59 -10.61
N GLU A 174 -9.69 -24.54 -10.09
CA GLU A 174 -9.36 -25.75 -10.83
C GLU A 174 -10.62 -26.57 -11.11
N ASN A 175 -10.59 -27.34 -12.20
CA ASN A 175 -11.70 -28.19 -12.65
C ASN A 175 -13.02 -27.46 -12.96
N ASN A 176 -12.98 -26.14 -13.19
CA ASN A 176 -14.13 -25.37 -13.68
C ASN A 176 -14.01 -25.14 -15.21
N SER A 177 -15.01 -25.60 -15.97
CA SER A 177 -15.05 -25.45 -17.44
C SER A 177 -15.11 -23.99 -17.89
N ASP A 178 -15.84 -23.13 -17.17
CA ASP A 178 -15.96 -21.70 -17.47
C ASP A 178 -14.62 -20.97 -17.23
N CYS A 179 -13.83 -21.43 -16.25
CA CYS A 179 -12.46 -20.92 -16.07
C CYS A 179 -11.53 -21.35 -17.20
N ALA A 180 -11.66 -22.61 -17.65
CA ALA A 180 -10.84 -23.13 -18.74
C ALA A 180 -11.13 -22.42 -20.08
N SER A 181 -12.40 -22.16 -20.40
CA SER A 181 -12.77 -21.38 -21.59
C SER A 181 -12.31 -19.93 -21.46
N PHE A 182 -12.52 -19.30 -20.31
CA PHE A 182 -12.05 -17.93 -20.06
C PHE A 182 -10.54 -17.79 -20.25
N CYS A 183 -9.74 -18.73 -19.73
CA CYS A 183 -8.29 -18.71 -19.92
C CYS A 183 -7.87 -18.91 -21.39
N ARG A 184 -8.57 -19.74 -22.16
CA ARG A 184 -8.21 -20.08 -23.56
C ARG A 184 -8.71 -19.10 -24.61
N ASP A 185 -9.88 -18.52 -24.37
CA ASP A 185 -10.60 -17.76 -25.39
C ASP A 185 -10.61 -16.27 -25.07
N CYS A 186 -10.46 -15.89 -23.79
CA CYS A 186 -10.56 -14.49 -23.34
C CYS A 186 -9.21 -13.93 -22.86
N LEU A 187 -8.54 -14.57 -21.89
CA LEU A 187 -7.26 -14.04 -21.37
C LEU A 187 -6.11 -14.08 -22.37
N THR A 188 -6.14 -14.99 -23.34
CA THR A 188 -5.10 -15.09 -24.37
C THR A 188 -5.37 -14.24 -25.61
N ASP A 189 -6.48 -13.51 -25.63
CA ASP A 189 -6.84 -12.62 -26.72
C ASP A 189 -5.91 -11.39 -26.75
N PRO A 190 -5.32 -11.02 -27.90
CA PRO A 190 -4.38 -9.89 -27.98
C PRO A 190 -4.96 -8.56 -27.50
N GLU A 191 -6.24 -8.29 -27.75
CA GLU A 191 -6.88 -7.03 -27.34
C GLU A 191 -6.96 -6.94 -25.81
N VAL A 192 -7.30 -8.06 -25.16
CA VAL A 192 -7.33 -8.17 -23.70
C VAL A 192 -5.92 -8.04 -23.11
N VAL A 193 -4.93 -8.72 -23.70
CA VAL A 193 -3.53 -8.70 -23.27
C VAL A 193 -2.96 -7.28 -23.33
N ASP A 194 -3.13 -6.60 -24.47
CA ASP A 194 -2.59 -5.25 -24.69
C ASP A 194 -3.26 -4.24 -23.75
N TYR A 195 -4.57 -4.34 -23.55
CA TYR A 195 -5.31 -3.47 -22.64
C TYR A 195 -4.83 -3.64 -21.18
N ILE A 196 -4.76 -4.89 -20.70
CA ILE A 196 -4.36 -5.17 -19.31
C ILE A 196 -2.92 -4.70 -19.05
N ASN A 197 -1.99 -5.00 -19.97
CA ASN A 197 -0.57 -4.64 -19.83
C ASN A 197 -0.34 -3.12 -19.85
N SER A 198 -1.12 -2.37 -20.63
CA SER A 198 -0.94 -0.93 -20.79
C SER A 198 -1.50 -0.13 -19.61
N ASN A 199 -2.58 -0.60 -18.99
CA ASN A 199 -3.37 0.20 -18.05
C ASN A 199 -3.31 -0.30 -16.60
N THR A 200 -2.91 -1.55 -16.36
CA THR A 200 -3.11 -2.22 -15.07
C THR A 200 -1.92 -3.08 -14.64
N LEU A 201 -1.83 -3.36 -13.35
CA LEU A 201 -1.06 -4.49 -12.82
C LEU A 201 -1.98 -5.71 -12.75
N PHE A 202 -1.53 -6.85 -13.27
CA PHE A 202 -2.35 -8.05 -13.32
C PHE A 202 -1.80 -9.12 -12.37
N TRP A 203 -2.59 -9.47 -11.36
CA TRP A 203 -2.24 -10.51 -10.39
C TRP A 203 -3.23 -11.66 -10.51
N ALA A 204 -2.72 -12.90 -10.44
CA ALA A 204 -3.57 -14.08 -10.55
C ALA A 204 -3.11 -15.21 -9.64
N CYS A 205 -4.07 -15.97 -9.12
CA CYS A 205 -3.78 -17.17 -8.31
C CYS A 205 -4.95 -18.17 -8.36
N SER A 206 -4.65 -19.45 -8.10
CA SER A 206 -5.67 -20.49 -7.93
C SER A 206 -6.23 -20.46 -6.51
N VAL A 207 -7.56 -20.48 -6.35
CA VAL A 207 -8.23 -20.53 -5.04
C VAL A 207 -7.99 -21.82 -4.28
N ASP A 208 -7.49 -22.86 -4.96
CA ASP A 208 -7.14 -24.14 -4.34
C ASP A 208 -5.79 -24.08 -3.58
N THR A 209 -5.03 -23.00 -3.76
CA THR A 209 -3.79 -22.69 -3.04
C THR A 209 -4.04 -21.86 -1.78
N GLY A 210 -3.07 -21.83 -0.85
CA GLY A 210 -3.24 -21.10 0.40
C GLY A 210 -3.37 -19.59 0.19
N GLU A 211 -2.61 -19.04 -0.77
CA GLU A 211 -2.71 -17.61 -1.09
C GLU A 211 -4.05 -17.26 -1.75
N GLY A 212 -4.50 -18.05 -2.72
CA GLY A 212 -5.78 -17.82 -3.40
C GLY A 212 -6.97 -17.93 -2.45
N GLU A 213 -6.98 -18.92 -1.55
CA GLU A 213 -8.01 -19.07 -0.53
C GLU A 213 -8.06 -17.82 0.39
N ARG A 214 -6.91 -17.36 0.88
CA ARG A 214 -6.80 -16.16 1.72
C ARG A 214 -7.35 -14.91 1.04
N VAL A 215 -6.99 -14.70 -0.23
CA VAL A 215 -7.48 -13.55 -1.01
C VAL A 215 -8.97 -13.67 -1.29
N SER A 216 -9.47 -14.89 -1.55
CA SER A 216 -10.90 -15.11 -1.79
C SER A 216 -11.78 -14.73 -0.59
N HIS A 217 -11.31 -15.03 0.63
CA HIS A 217 -11.97 -14.60 1.87
C HIS A 217 -11.90 -13.08 2.05
N THR A 218 -10.76 -12.47 1.75
CA THR A 218 -10.56 -11.01 1.85
C THR A 218 -11.50 -10.25 0.93
N LEU A 219 -11.69 -10.75 -0.30
CA LEU A 219 -12.58 -10.15 -1.30
C LEU A 219 -14.05 -10.58 -1.15
N LYS A 220 -14.37 -11.47 -0.20
CA LYS A 220 -15.73 -11.99 0.07
C LYS A 220 -16.42 -12.55 -1.19
N ILE A 221 -15.71 -13.43 -1.90
CA ILE A 221 -16.16 -13.94 -3.20
C ILE A 221 -17.32 -14.93 -3.03
N SER A 222 -18.38 -14.73 -3.82
CA SER A 222 -19.44 -15.72 -3.98
C SER A 222 -18.89 -16.86 -4.86
N SER A 223 -19.24 -18.13 -4.65
CA SER A 223 -18.58 -19.32 -5.26
C SER A 223 -18.67 -19.44 -6.81
N VAL A 224 -18.86 -18.34 -7.53
CA VAL A 224 -18.98 -18.18 -8.97
C VAL A 224 -17.62 -17.83 -9.56
N PHE A 225 -17.21 -18.60 -10.56
CA PHE A 225 -15.92 -18.46 -11.22
C PHE A 225 -16.10 -18.53 -12.74
N PRO A 226 -15.23 -17.90 -13.55
CA PRO A 226 -14.06 -17.08 -13.17
C PRO A 226 -14.42 -15.82 -12.38
N PHE A 227 -13.50 -15.35 -11.52
CA PHE A 227 -13.68 -14.13 -10.73
C PHE A 227 -12.59 -13.11 -11.05
N ILE A 228 -12.99 -11.87 -11.33
CA ILE A 228 -12.09 -10.74 -11.55
C ILE A 228 -12.47 -9.59 -10.61
N ALA A 229 -11.48 -9.00 -9.96
CA ALA A 229 -11.62 -7.81 -9.13
C ALA A 229 -10.73 -6.68 -9.65
N VAL A 230 -11.21 -5.44 -9.55
CA VAL A 230 -10.42 -4.24 -9.84
C VAL A 230 -10.27 -3.40 -8.59
N ILE A 231 -9.04 -3.17 -8.15
CA ILE A 231 -8.68 -2.45 -6.93
C ILE A 231 -7.89 -1.19 -7.31
N ILE A 232 -8.17 -0.07 -6.63
CA ILE A 232 -7.45 1.19 -6.83
C ILE A 232 -7.15 1.89 -5.51
N LEU A 233 -6.20 2.83 -5.52
CA LEU A 233 -6.04 3.79 -4.45
C LEU A 233 -7.11 4.88 -4.57
N LYS A 234 -7.99 4.96 -3.57
CA LYS A 234 -9.00 6.00 -3.43
C LYS A 234 -8.97 6.55 -2.01
N ASP A 235 -8.92 7.86 -1.85
CA ASP A 235 -8.89 8.53 -0.53
C ASP A 235 -7.82 7.94 0.41
N SER A 236 -6.61 7.72 -0.14
CA SER A 236 -5.46 7.09 0.54
C SER A 236 -5.65 5.63 0.99
N LYS A 237 -6.74 4.96 0.59
CA LYS A 237 -7.04 3.56 0.90
C LYS A 237 -7.18 2.71 -0.37
N MET A 238 -6.67 1.48 -0.33
CA MET A 238 -6.93 0.53 -1.42
C MET A 238 -8.40 0.13 -1.35
N THR A 239 -9.13 0.31 -2.44
CA THR A 239 -10.57 0.13 -2.49
C THR A 239 -10.92 -0.74 -3.69
N LEU A 240 -11.75 -1.75 -3.45
CA LEU A 240 -12.30 -2.59 -4.51
C LEU A 240 -13.43 -1.83 -5.21
N VAL A 241 -13.25 -1.51 -6.49
CA VAL A 241 -14.18 -0.69 -7.28
C VAL A 241 -15.03 -1.49 -8.26
N ALA A 242 -14.57 -2.67 -8.67
CA ALA A 242 -15.36 -3.55 -9.51
C ALA A 242 -15.13 -5.03 -9.21
N ARG A 243 -16.17 -5.82 -9.47
CA ARG A 243 -16.17 -7.28 -9.43
C ARG A 243 -16.85 -7.82 -10.68
N MET A 244 -16.28 -8.84 -11.28
CA MET A 244 -16.87 -9.58 -12.38
C MET A 244 -16.91 -11.04 -11.97
N GLU A 245 -18.13 -11.57 -11.84
CA GLU A 245 -18.39 -12.93 -11.39
C GLU A 245 -18.98 -13.72 -12.56
N GLY A 246 -18.30 -14.80 -12.95
CA GLY A 246 -18.75 -15.75 -13.97
C GLY A 246 -18.14 -15.54 -15.36
N PRO A 247 -18.51 -16.38 -16.33
CA PRO A 247 -17.91 -16.39 -17.66
C PRO A 247 -18.15 -15.06 -18.39
N THR A 248 -17.12 -14.56 -19.08
CA THR A 248 -17.21 -13.33 -19.88
C THR A 248 -16.41 -13.48 -21.17
N ASN A 249 -16.84 -12.77 -22.20
CA ASN A 249 -16.18 -12.76 -23.51
C ASN A 249 -15.06 -11.69 -23.54
N ASN A 250 -14.12 -11.81 -24.49
CA ASN A 250 -13.01 -10.87 -24.68
C ASN A 250 -13.47 -9.40 -24.81
N SER A 251 -14.37 -9.10 -25.75
CA SER A 251 -14.88 -7.76 -26.00
C SER A 251 -15.64 -7.18 -24.80
N GLU A 252 -16.37 -8.03 -24.09
CA GLU A 252 -17.11 -7.64 -22.90
C GLU A 252 -16.16 -7.34 -21.74
N LEU A 253 -15.10 -8.13 -21.55
CA LEU A 253 -14.09 -7.89 -20.54
C LEU A 253 -13.39 -6.54 -20.75
N VAL A 254 -12.93 -6.27 -21.99
CA VAL A 254 -12.30 -4.98 -22.34
C VAL A 254 -13.27 -3.83 -22.12
N SER A 255 -14.52 -3.95 -22.56
CA SER A 255 -15.53 -2.92 -22.36
C SER A 255 -15.81 -2.64 -20.88
N ARG A 256 -15.96 -3.68 -20.06
CA ARG A 256 -16.21 -3.56 -18.61
C ARG A 256 -15.00 -2.95 -17.90
N LEU A 257 -13.79 -3.40 -18.20
CA LEU A 257 -12.55 -2.83 -17.64
C LEU A 257 -12.38 -1.36 -18.07
N GLY A 258 -12.65 -1.04 -19.34
CA GLY A 258 -12.63 0.32 -19.88
C GLY A 258 -13.59 1.25 -19.13
N ALA A 259 -14.83 0.81 -18.91
CA ALA A 259 -15.82 1.55 -18.14
C ALA A 259 -15.36 1.80 -16.70
N VAL A 260 -14.87 0.77 -16.01
CA VAL A 260 -14.39 0.89 -14.62
C VAL A 260 -13.18 1.82 -14.52
N VAL A 261 -12.21 1.70 -15.43
CA VAL A 261 -11.02 2.56 -15.47
C VAL A 261 -11.43 4.01 -15.72
N SER A 262 -12.26 4.27 -16.74
CA SER A 262 -12.72 5.62 -17.09
C SER A 262 -13.49 6.31 -15.96
N ALA A 263 -14.32 5.57 -15.22
CA ALA A 263 -15.08 6.10 -14.09
C ALA A 263 -14.23 6.45 -12.86
N ASN A 264 -13.06 5.83 -12.71
CA ASN A 264 -12.24 5.92 -11.50
C ASN A 264 -10.85 6.55 -11.72
N ILE A 265 -10.46 6.84 -12.96
CA ILE A 265 -9.14 7.42 -13.32
C ILE A 265 -8.87 8.74 -12.58
N THR A 266 -9.92 9.52 -12.31
CA THR A 266 -9.83 10.82 -11.62
C THR A 266 -9.27 10.69 -10.20
N PHE A 267 -9.51 9.57 -9.50
CA PHE A 267 -8.93 9.33 -8.18
C PHE A 267 -7.42 9.14 -8.25
N LEU A 268 -6.92 8.46 -9.29
CA LEU A 268 -5.48 8.30 -9.50
C LEU A 268 -4.83 9.62 -9.92
N ASP A 269 -5.47 10.41 -10.78
CA ASP A 269 -4.95 11.71 -11.20
C ASP A 269 -4.90 12.72 -10.04
N ALA A 270 -5.90 12.71 -9.16
CA ALA A 270 -5.86 13.47 -7.91
C ALA A 270 -4.68 13.05 -7.03
N ALA A 271 -4.48 11.74 -6.82
CA ALA A 271 -3.36 11.23 -6.04
C ALA A 271 -1.98 11.56 -6.66
N ARG A 272 -1.88 11.56 -8.00
CA ARG A 272 -0.66 11.99 -8.73
C ARG A 272 -0.39 13.47 -8.54
N SER A 273 -1.42 14.31 -8.71
CA SER A 273 -1.32 15.75 -8.50
C SER A 273 -0.85 16.08 -7.08
N GLU A 274 -1.42 15.39 -6.09
CA GLU A 274 -1.05 15.56 -4.69
C GLU A 274 0.42 15.14 -4.44
N ARG A 275 0.86 14.01 -5.00
CA ARG A 275 2.27 13.57 -4.91
C ARG A 275 3.22 14.61 -5.50
N ILE A 276 2.89 15.16 -6.66
CA ILE A 276 3.70 16.19 -7.32
C ILE A 276 3.74 17.46 -6.47
N ALA A 277 2.60 17.91 -5.95
CA ALA A 277 2.52 19.09 -5.08
C ALA A 277 3.38 18.92 -3.82
N ARG A 278 3.35 17.75 -3.18
CA ARG A 278 4.20 17.45 -2.01
C ARG A 278 5.68 17.46 -2.39
N SER A 279 6.07 16.82 -3.49
CA SER A 279 7.47 16.79 -3.96
C SER A 279 7.99 18.19 -4.29
N LEU A 280 7.17 19.01 -4.94
CA LEU A 280 7.50 20.39 -5.27
C LEU A 280 7.67 21.22 -4.00
N THR A 281 6.75 21.10 -3.05
CA THR A 281 6.83 21.78 -1.74
C THR A 281 8.11 21.42 -1.00
N GLN A 282 8.50 20.13 -1.00
CA GLN A 282 9.76 19.69 -0.40
C GLN A 282 10.99 20.27 -1.10
N THR A 283 10.96 20.37 -2.43
CA THR A 283 12.07 20.93 -3.22
C THR A 283 12.23 22.42 -2.96
N ILE A 284 11.13 23.19 -2.97
CA ILE A 284 11.14 24.63 -2.66
C ILE A 284 11.70 24.88 -1.26
N ARG A 285 11.28 24.10 -0.25
CA ARG A 285 11.83 24.24 1.11
C ARG A 285 13.33 23.96 1.16
N ARG A 286 13.80 22.90 0.50
CA ARG A 286 15.23 22.59 0.43
C ARG A 286 16.04 23.70 -0.23
N GLU A 287 15.50 24.31 -1.29
CA GLU A 287 16.15 25.44 -1.96
C GLU A 287 16.19 26.69 -1.07
N GLN A 288 15.10 26.97 -0.34
CA GLN A 288 15.05 28.07 0.64
C GLN A 288 16.03 27.87 1.79
N ASP A 289 16.09 26.65 2.35
CA ASP A 289 17.02 26.30 3.42
C ASP A 289 18.48 26.41 2.95
N ALA A 290 18.77 25.96 1.73
CA ALA A 290 20.10 26.08 1.13
C ALA A 290 20.52 27.54 0.93
N ALA A 291 19.63 28.38 0.37
CA ALA A 291 19.88 29.80 0.19
C ALA A 291 20.05 30.53 1.53
N TYR A 292 19.25 30.16 2.53
CA TYR A 292 19.36 30.71 3.88
C TYR A 292 20.72 30.37 4.51
N LEU A 293 21.15 29.11 4.44
CA LEU A 293 22.46 28.69 4.95
C LEU A 293 23.62 29.39 4.24
N GLU A 294 23.50 29.64 2.94
CA GLU A 294 24.50 30.41 2.19
C GLU A 294 24.56 31.86 2.66
N SER A 295 23.41 32.53 2.82
CA SER A 295 23.34 33.89 3.35
C SER A 295 23.90 33.99 4.77
N LEU A 296 23.58 33.02 5.63
CA LEU A 296 24.05 32.98 7.02
C LEU A 296 25.58 32.84 7.08
N ARG A 297 26.17 31.99 6.22
CA ARG A 297 27.63 31.87 6.12
C ARG A 297 28.27 33.16 5.62
N ALA A 298 27.66 33.84 4.64
CA ALA A 298 28.17 35.11 4.13
C ALA A 298 28.14 36.21 5.21
N ASP A 299 27.07 36.28 6.01
CA ASP A 299 26.95 37.23 7.10
C ASP A 299 27.94 36.92 8.23
N GLN A 300 28.10 35.65 8.61
CA GLN A 300 29.11 35.22 9.59
C GLN A 300 30.53 35.54 9.14
N GLU A 301 30.85 35.31 7.87
CA GLU A 301 32.17 35.63 7.29
C GLU A 301 32.42 37.15 7.31
N LYS A 302 31.39 37.94 7.01
CA LYS A 302 31.47 39.40 7.03
C LYS A 302 31.64 39.95 8.45
N GLU A 303 30.96 39.38 9.43
CA GLU A 303 31.17 39.73 10.84
C GLU A 303 32.57 39.35 11.30
N ARG A 304 33.07 38.16 10.93
CA ARG A 304 34.43 37.74 11.27
C ARG A 304 35.48 38.71 10.70
N ARG A 305 35.34 39.09 9.42
CA ARG A 305 36.22 40.09 8.78
C ARG A 305 36.16 41.45 9.48
N ARG A 306 34.96 41.92 9.86
CA ARG A 306 34.80 43.18 10.61
C ARG A 306 35.48 43.11 11.97
N HIS A 307 35.34 42.01 12.70
CA HIS A 307 35.97 41.82 13.99
C HIS A 307 37.50 41.79 13.88
N GLU A 308 38.05 41.07 12.88
CA GLU A 308 39.49 41.04 12.59
C GLU A 308 40.05 42.42 12.20
N GLU A 309 39.32 43.20 11.40
CA GLU A 309 39.72 44.58 11.07
C GLU A 309 39.72 45.49 12.30
N LEU A 310 38.73 45.36 13.19
CA LEU A 310 38.64 46.15 14.43
C LEU A 310 39.79 45.82 15.39
N GLU A 311 40.07 44.52 15.56
CA GLU A 311 41.22 44.00 16.32
C GLU A 311 42.55 44.53 15.78
N ARG A 312 42.73 44.53 14.45
CA ARG A 312 43.97 45.02 13.83
C ARG A 312 44.16 46.52 14.05
N LYS A 313 43.10 47.31 13.96
CA LYS A 313 43.13 48.75 14.29
C LYS A 313 43.47 48.98 15.76
N ARG A 314 42.85 48.23 16.69
CA ARG A 314 43.18 48.30 18.12
C ARG A 314 44.65 48.02 18.41
N ARG A 315 45.22 46.95 17.84
CA ARG A 315 46.65 46.64 18.04
C ARG A 315 47.57 47.70 17.44
N GLN A 316 47.20 48.31 16.31
CA GLN A 316 47.96 49.44 15.76
C GLN A 316 47.91 50.65 16.67
N GLU A 317 46.73 51.00 17.20
CA GLU A 317 46.57 52.11 18.16
C GLU A 317 47.35 51.87 19.46
N GLU A 318 47.31 50.64 20.01
CA GLU A 318 48.10 50.26 21.18
C GLU A 318 49.60 50.36 20.93
N PHE A 319 50.08 49.88 19.78
CA PHE A 319 51.48 49.97 19.40
C PHE A 319 51.94 51.43 19.21
N GLU A 320 51.12 52.27 18.57
CA GLU A 320 51.39 53.71 18.44
C GLU A 320 51.39 54.46 19.79
N GLN A 321 50.55 54.04 20.74
CA GLN A 321 50.55 54.61 22.09
C GLN A 321 51.81 54.20 22.87
N GLN A 322 52.22 52.93 22.77
CA GLN A 322 53.46 52.44 23.40
C GLN A 322 54.69 53.17 22.85
N MET A 323 54.81 53.31 21.53
CA MET A 323 55.91 54.06 20.91
C MET A 323 55.94 55.53 21.35
N ARG A 324 54.78 56.18 21.48
CA ARG A 324 54.68 57.56 22.01
C ARG A 324 55.11 57.65 23.47
N HIS A 325 54.75 56.66 24.28
CA HIS A 325 55.15 56.62 25.69
C HIS A 325 56.67 56.40 25.85
N GLU A 326 57.26 55.51 25.05
CA GLU A 326 58.71 55.29 25.01
C GLU A 326 59.48 56.52 24.52
N GLU A 327 58.97 57.25 23.51
CA GLU A 327 59.59 58.50 23.06
C GLU A 327 59.52 59.61 24.12
N GLN A 328 58.46 59.68 24.92
CA GLN A 328 58.36 60.62 26.03
C GLN A 328 59.38 60.29 27.13
N LEU A 329 59.51 59.01 27.50
CA LEU A 329 60.50 58.52 28.47
C LEU A 329 61.96 58.72 28.01
N ARG A 330 62.21 58.82 26.69
CA ARG A 330 63.54 59.09 26.12
C ARG A 330 63.92 60.57 26.07
N LYS A 331 62.95 61.48 26.22
CA LYS A 331 63.16 62.94 26.16
C LYS A 331 63.26 63.59 27.53
N GLU A 332 62.87 62.89 28.60
CA GLU A 332 63.16 63.23 30.00
C GLU A 332 64.57 62.77 30.40
#